data_AF-A0A084VPR0-F1
#
_entry.id   AF-A0A084VPR0-F1
#
_cell.length_a   1.000
_cell.length_b   1.000
_cell.length_c   1.000
_cell.angle_alpha   90.00
_cell.angle_beta   90.00
_cell.angle_gamma   90.00
#
_symmetry.space_group_name_H-M   'P 1'
#
loop_
_entity.id
_entity.type
_entity.pdbx_description
1 polymer ?
#
loop_
_entity_poly.entity_id
_entity_poly.type
_entity_poly.pdbx_seq_one_letter_code
_entity_poly.pdbx_strand_id
1 'polypeptide(L)'
;MLAFDPMERISVDEALFHPYIHLWYSEKDVNRPAPAPYDHSIDAQNLTVQQWKALLYEEIRDIQQTMTLDEAPSPSGAVDPAGEEGR
;
A
#
# COMPACT_ATOMS: atom_id res chain seq x y z
N MET A 1 -14.10 -16.40 3.93
CA MET A 1 -13.66 -15.39 4.92
C MET A 1 -13.83 -15.88 6.35
N LEU A 2 -14.99 -16.43 6.71
CA LEU A 2 -15.20 -17.08 8.00
C LEU A 2 -15.16 -18.60 7.80
N ALA A 3 -14.02 -19.19 8.14
CA ALA A 3 -13.82 -20.63 8.18
C ALA A 3 -13.03 -20.94 9.46
N PHE A 4 -13.32 -22.08 10.09
CA PHE A 4 -12.61 -22.52 11.30
C PHE A 4 -11.15 -22.86 10.97
N ASP A 5 -10.92 -23.57 9.87
CA ASP A 5 -9.59 -23.84 9.36
C ASP A 5 -9.08 -22.61 8.57
N PRO A 6 -7.89 -22.06 8.91
CA PRO A 6 -7.28 -20.99 8.13
C PRO A 6 -6.99 -21.39 6.67
N MET A 7 -6.74 -22.68 6.38
CA MET A 7 -6.46 -23.16 5.03
C MET A 7 -7.70 -23.22 4.15
N GLU A 8 -8.89 -23.30 4.75
CA GLU A 8 -10.18 -23.26 4.04
C GLU A 8 -10.70 -21.82 3.87
N ARG A 9 -9.96 -20.82 4.37
CA ARG A 9 -10.35 -19.42 4.26
C ARG A 9 -10.02 -18.91 2.85
N ILE A 10 -11.05 -18.38 2.17
CA ILE A 10 -10.89 -17.68 0.88
C ILE A 10 -9.67 -16.74 0.89
N SER A 11 -8.86 -16.81 -0.16
CA SER A 11 -7.70 -15.94 -0.32
C SER A 11 -8.10 -14.51 -0.66
N VAL A 12 -7.14 -13.58 -0.60
CA VAL A 12 -7.37 -12.19 -1.02
C VAL A 12 -7.72 -12.15 -2.51
N ASP A 13 -6.96 -12.86 -3.35
CA ASP A 13 -7.20 -12.93 -4.79
C ASP A 13 -8.59 -13.47 -5.12
N GLU A 14 -9.00 -14.55 -4.47
CA GLU A 14 -10.34 -15.14 -4.65
C GLU A 14 -11.45 -14.18 -4.18
N ALA A 15 -11.22 -13.43 -3.10
CA ALA A 15 -12.18 -12.46 -2.59
C ALA A 15 -12.38 -11.28 -3.54
N LEU A 16 -11.37 -10.88 -4.32
CA LEU A 16 -11.47 -9.81 -5.32
C LEU A 16 -12.43 -10.16 -6.47
N PHE A 17 -12.60 -11.45 -6.77
CA PHE A 17 -13.56 -11.94 -7.76
C PHE A 17 -14.95 -12.21 -7.16
N HIS A 18 -15.14 -12.03 -5.86
CA HIS A 18 -16.43 -12.22 -5.24
C HIS A 18 -17.43 -11.15 -5.73
N PRO A 19 -18.67 -11.51 -6.13
CA PRO A 19 -19.63 -10.58 -6.76
C PRO A 19 -19.87 -9.29 -5.97
N TYR A 20 -19.73 -9.34 -4.65
CA TYR A 20 -19.85 -8.18 -3.77
C TYR A 20 -18.69 -7.18 -3.85
N ILE A 21 -17.44 -7.68 -3.92
CA ILE A 21 -16.23 -6.84 -3.95
C ILE A 21 -15.91 -6.42 -5.39
N HIS A 22 -16.24 -7.26 -6.36
CA HIS A 22 -15.91 -7.07 -7.77
C HIS A 22 -16.49 -5.78 -8.37
N LEU A 23 -17.56 -5.22 -7.79
CA LEU A 23 -18.11 -3.92 -8.21
C LEU A 23 -17.10 -2.78 -8.13
N TRP A 24 -16.11 -2.90 -7.23
CA TRP A 24 -15.06 -1.91 -7.00
C TRP A 24 -13.70 -2.39 -7.53
N TYR A 25 -13.66 -3.52 -8.25
CA TYR A 25 -12.41 -4.08 -8.75
C TYR A 25 -11.85 -3.24 -9.88
N SER A 26 -10.57 -2.89 -9.75
CA SER A 26 -9.78 -2.15 -10.75
C SER A 26 -8.41 -2.81 -10.86
N GLU A 27 -8.12 -3.37 -12.03
CA GLU A 27 -6.86 -4.08 -12.30
C GLU A 27 -5.63 -3.20 -12.06
N LYS A 28 -5.75 -1.89 -12.36
CA LYS A 28 -4.68 -0.91 -12.15
C LYS A 28 -4.36 -0.66 -10.67
N ASP A 29 -5.33 -0.86 -9.78
CA ASP A 29 -5.15 -0.65 -8.34
C ASP A 29 -4.66 -1.92 -7.65
N VAL A 30 -5.15 -3.07 -8.10
CA VAL A 30 -4.77 -4.38 -7.54
C VAL A 30 -3.35 -4.77 -7.95
N ASN A 31 -2.98 -4.58 -9.22
CA ASN A 31 -1.68 -5.03 -9.75
C ASN A 31 -0.58 -3.96 -9.61
N ARG A 32 -0.72 -3.01 -8.67
CA ARG A 32 0.36 -2.07 -8.39
C ARG A 32 1.57 -2.85 -7.86
N PRO A 33 2.81 -2.44 -8.24
CA PRO A 33 3.99 -3.08 -7.71
C PRO A 33 3.98 -2.98 -6.18
N ALA A 34 4.18 -4.12 -5.51
CA ALA A 34 4.27 -4.12 -4.07
C ALA A 34 5.43 -3.20 -3.62
N PRO A 35 5.25 -2.41 -2.55
CA PRO A 35 6.38 -1.73 -1.93
C PRO A 35 7.41 -2.76 -1.46
N ALA A 36 8.59 -2.27 -1.07
CA ALA A 36 9.62 -3.14 -0.51
C ALA A 36 9.01 -4.04 0.58
N PRO A 37 9.25 -5.37 0.53
CA PRO A 37 8.70 -6.29 1.51
C PRO A 37 9.16 -5.86 2.89
N TYR A 38 8.26 -5.99 3.87
CA TYR A 38 8.58 -5.63 5.24
C TYR A 38 9.70 -6.52 5.78
N ASP A 39 10.73 -5.90 6.36
CA ASP A 39 11.84 -6.61 6.97
C ASP A 39 11.55 -6.95 8.44
N HIS A 40 11.17 -8.21 8.68
CA HIS A 40 10.91 -8.74 10.02
C HIS A 40 12.20 -8.97 10.85
N SER A 41 13.39 -8.74 10.30
CA SER A 41 14.66 -8.96 11.01
C SER A 41 14.81 -8.06 12.24
N ILE A 42 14.18 -6.88 12.25
CA ILE A 42 14.24 -5.91 13.34
C ILE A 42 13.46 -6.44 14.56
N ASP A 43 12.27 -7.01 14.34
CA ASP A 43 11.42 -7.55 15.40
C ASP A 43 11.99 -8.81 16.04
N ALA A 44 12.76 -9.59 15.27
CA ALA A 44 13.42 -10.79 15.75
C ALA A 44 14.61 -10.49 16.69
N GLN A 45 15.10 -9.25 16.72
CA GLN A 45 16.23 -8.85 17.55
C GLN A 45 15.80 -8.56 19.00
N ASN A 46 16.57 -9.08 19.96
CA ASN A 46 16.35 -8.78 21.38
C ASN A 46 17.03 -7.46 21.76
N LEU A 47 16.39 -6.35 21.39
CA LEU A 47 16.88 -5.00 21.68
C LEU A 47 16.32 -4.48 23.01
N THR A 48 17.16 -3.72 23.73
CA THR A 48 16.76 -3.00 24.93
C THR A 48 15.86 -1.81 24.59
N VAL A 49 15.10 -1.31 25.57
CA VAL A 49 14.25 -0.12 25.40
C VAL A 49 15.04 1.10 24.91
N GLN A 50 16.30 1.25 25.34
CA GLN A 50 17.14 2.38 24.90
C GLN A 50 17.54 2.26 23.43
N GLN A 51 17.84 1.05 22.96
CA GLN A 51 18.16 0.79 21.56
C GLN A 51 16.94 1.02 20.66
N TRP A 52 15.76 0.55 21.07
CA TRP A 52 14.51 0.85 20.35
C TRP A 52 14.23 2.35 20.23
N LYS A 53 14.46 3.11 21.31
CA LYS A 53 14.30 4.57 21.28
C LYS A 53 15.26 5.24 20.31
N ALA A 54 16.50 4.75 20.22
CA ALA A 54 17.48 5.27 19.28
C ALA A 54 17.07 4.99 17.83
N LEU A 55 16.68 3.75 17.50
CA LEU A 55 16.22 3.37 16.17
C LEU A 55 15.01 4.18 15.72
N LEU A 56 14.00 4.34 16.59
CA LEU A 56 12.82 5.15 16.27
C LEU A 56 13.18 6.62 16.04
N TYR A 57 14.12 7.16 16.81
CA TYR A 57 14.56 8.54 16.65
C TYR A 57 15.30 8.74 15.32
N GLU A 58 16.15 7.79 14.91
CA GLU A 58 16.81 7.79 13.61
C GLU A 58 15.78 7.72 12.47
N GLU A 59 14.82 6.80 12.53
CA GLU A 59 13.75 6.67 11.54
C GLU A 59 12.94 7.97 11.37
N ILE A 60 12.56 8.62 12.48
CA ILE A 60 11.83 9.90 12.42
C ILE A 60 12.66 10.98 11.72
N ARG A 61 13.97 11.02 11.96
CA ARG A 61 14.85 12.00 11.31
C ARG A 61 14.98 11.72 9.82
N ASP A 62 15.12 10.45 9.43
CA ASP A 62 15.22 10.04 8.04
C ASP A 62 13.92 10.34 7.28
N ILE A 63 12.76 10.07 7.89
CA ILE A 63 11.45 10.44 7.36
C ILE A 63 11.33 11.95 7.19
N GLN A 64 11.73 12.75 8.19
CA GLN A 64 11.69 14.21 8.09
C GLN A 64 12.59 14.75 6.97
N GLN A 65 13.73 14.10 6.71
CA GLN A 65 14.63 14.47 5.62
C GLN A 65 14.09 14.08 4.25
N THR A 66 13.46 12.92 4.14
CA THR A 66 12.98 12.38 2.86
C THR A 66 11.60 12.90 2.47
N MET A 67 10.70 13.11 3.44
CA MET A 67 9.33 13.58 3.19
C MET A 67 9.21 15.10 2.96
N THR A 68 10.28 15.89 3.13
CA THR A 68 10.19 17.36 2.96
C THR A 68 10.28 17.85 1.51
N LEU A 69 10.43 16.98 0.49
CA LEU A 69 10.72 17.46 -0.88
C LEU A 69 10.08 16.74 -2.09
N ASP A 70 9.17 15.77 -1.99
CA ASP A 70 8.67 15.12 -3.23
C ASP A 70 7.22 14.59 -3.28
N GLU A 71 6.26 15.24 -2.62
CA GLU A 71 4.84 14.97 -2.92
C GLU A 71 4.16 16.18 -3.58
N ALA A 72 4.55 16.44 -4.83
CA ALA A 72 3.59 16.99 -5.77
C ALA A 72 2.51 15.90 -6.00
N PRO A 73 1.21 16.18 -5.84
CA PRO A 73 0.19 15.21 -6.20
C PRO A 73 0.38 14.86 -7.67
N SER A 74 0.65 13.58 -7.94
CA SER A 74 0.63 13.05 -9.31
C SER A 74 -0.65 13.56 -9.99
N PRO A 75 -0.57 14.20 -11.18
CA PRO A 75 -1.75 14.65 -11.90
C PRO A 75 -2.46 13.44 -12.53
N SER A 76 -3.04 12.57 -11.70
CA SER A 76 -3.99 11.56 -12.14
C SER A 76 -5.37 12.23 -12.21
N GLY A 77 -5.51 13.09 -13.21
CA GLY A 77 -6.70 13.89 -13.44
C GLY A 77 -6.55 14.86 -14.62
N ALA A 78 -5.80 14.49 -15.66
CA ALA A 78 -5.98 15.12 -16.96
C ALA A 78 -7.33 14.64 -17.51
N VAL A 79 -8.39 15.35 -17.12
CA VAL A 79 -9.65 15.33 -17.86
C VAL A 79 -9.34 16.03 -19.17
N ASP A 80 -9.23 15.28 -20.27
CA ASP A 80 -9.05 15.81 -21.61
C ASP A 80 -10.07 16.94 -21.87
N PRO A 81 -9.65 18.18 -22.13
CA PRO A 81 -10.54 19.22 -22.60
C PRO A 81 -10.26 19.47 -24.08
N ALA A 82 -10.91 18.71 -24.99
CA ALA A 82 -11.19 19.16 -26.36
C ALA A 82 -11.90 18.08 -27.18
N GLY A 83 -13.04 18.42 -27.77
CA GLY A 83 -13.64 17.60 -28.82
C GLY A 83 -15.06 18.00 -29.22
N GLU A 84 -15.37 19.30 -29.26
CA GLU A 84 -16.47 19.81 -30.05
C GLU A 84 -16.14 19.57 -31.54
N GLU A 85 -16.89 18.72 -32.25
CA GLU A 85 -17.26 18.88 -33.67
C GLU A 85 -18.13 17.71 -34.20
N GLY A 86 -19.38 18.04 -34.58
CA GLY A 86 -20.04 17.60 -35.81
C GLY A 86 -20.47 16.13 -36.00
N ARG A 87 -21.77 15.85 -35.78
CA ARG A 87 -22.74 15.55 -36.86
C ARG A 87 -24.18 15.52 -36.35
#